data_AF-A0A7C4GR22-F1
#
_entry.id   AF-A0A7C4GR22-F1
#
_cell.length_a   1.000
_cell.length_b   1.000
_cell.length_c   1.000
_cell.angle_alpha   90.00
_cell.angle_beta   90.00
_cell.angle_gamma   90.00
#
_symmetry.space_group_name_H-M   'P 1'
#
loop_
_entity.id
_entity.type
_entity.pdbx_description
1 polymer ?
#
loop_
_entity_poly.entity_id
_entity_poly.type
_entity_poly.pdbx_seq_one_letter_code
_entity_poly.pdbx_strand_id
1 'polypeptide(L)'
;MQEAIESANTNDVIHVKNGIYKENIIIDKTLWLVGEDSDKVIIDGGGQDFTIIVKAERVIITRFTIMGESSKRGIIGRGVGLKLHRANRSRIVKM
;
A
#
# COMPACT_ATOMS: atom_id res chain seq x y z
N MET A 1 -5.49 2.77 -8.79
CA MET A 1 -4.45 1.71 -8.64
C MET A 1 -5.09 0.36 -8.43
N GLN A 2 -6.17 0.29 -7.65
CA GLN A 2 -6.94 -0.93 -7.40
C GLN A 2 -7.29 -1.74 -8.67
N GLU A 3 -7.72 -1.10 -9.75
CA GLU A 3 -8.03 -1.80 -11.02
C GLU A 3 -6.82 -2.55 -11.63
N ALA A 4 -5.61 -2.01 -11.49
CA ALA A 4 -4.39 -2.68 -11.94
C ALA A 4 -4.11 -3.93 -11.09
N ILE A 5 -4.40 -3.87 -9.79
CA ILE A 5 -4.27 -5.02 -8.89
C ILE A 5 -5.32 -6.09 -9.22
N GLU A 6 -6.55 -5.68 -9.52
CA GLU A 6 -7.63 -6.60 -9.88
C GLU A 6 -7.39 -7.30 -11.23
N SER A 7 -6.83 -6.60 -12.21
CA SER A 7 -6.47 -7.16 -13.52
C SER A 7 -5.17 -7.97 -13.55
N ALA A 8 -4.28 -7.80 -12.56
CA ALA A 8 -3.02 -8.51 -12.49
C ALA A 8 -3.18 -10.01 -12.18
N ASN A 9 -2.29 -10.81 -12.74
CA ASN A 9 -2.11 -12.22 -12.42
C ASN A 9 -1.21 -12.40 -11.18
N THR A 10 -1.19 -13.62 -10.67
CA THR A 10 -0.32 -13.97 -9.53
C THR A 10 1.15 -13.91 -9.97
N ASN A 11 1.97 -13.23 -9.18
CA ASN A 11 3.38 -12.88 -9.38
C ASN A 11 3.66 -11.78 -10.42
N ASP A 12 2.63 -11.07 -10.88
CA ASP A 12 2.82 -9.92 -11.77
C ASP A 12 3.51 -8.75 -11.07
N VAL A 13 4.10 -7.87 -11.89
CA VAL A 13 4.71 -6.60 -11.45
C VAL A 13 3.88 -5.44 -11.98
N ILE A 14 3.36 -4.63 -11.05
CA ILE A 14 2.61 -3.41 -11.35
C ILE A 14 3.53 -2.22 -11.12
N HIS A 15 3.81 -1.49 -12.20
CA HIS A 15 4.56 -0.23 -12.14
C HIS A 15 3.60 0.95 -11.99
N VAL A 16 3.77 1.72 -10.91
CA VAL A 16 2.95 2.89 -10.64
C VAL A 16 3.73 4.15 -10.97
N LYS A 17 3.15 5.01 -11.80
CA LYS A 17 3.75 6.29 -12.18
C LYS A 17 3.70 7.31 -11.04
N ASN A 18 4.54 8.33 -11.13
CA ASN A 18 4.51 9.46 -10.20
C ASN A 18 3.11 10.10 -10.15
N GLY A 19 2.59 10.31 -8.94
CA GLY A 19 1.26 10.85 -8.73
C GLY A 19 0.78 10.72 -7.27
N ILE A 20 -0.28 11.47 -6.97
CA ILE A 20 -1.03 11.35 -5.72
C ILE A 20 -2.30 10.54 -5.99
N TYR A 21 -2.38 9.38 -5.37
CA TYR A 21 -3.46 8.41 -5.50
C TYR A 21 -4.32 8.44 -4.24
N LYS A 22 -5.49 9.07 -4.33
CA LYS A 22 -6.46 9.17 -3.22
C LYS A 22 -7.36 7.93 -3.20
N GLU A 23 -6.84 6.83 -2.69
CA GLU A 23 -7.55 5.55 -2.67
C GLU A 23 -7.10 4.66 -1.50
N ASN A 24 -7.94 3.70 -1.14
CA ASN A 24 -7.60 2.62 -0.22
C ASN A 24 -7.40 1.33 -1.02
N ILE A 25 -6.28 0.64 -0.80
CA ILE A 25 -5.86 -0.49 -1.64
C ILE A 25 -6.05 -1.80 -0.90
N ILE A 26 -6.53 -2.82 -1.61
CA ILE A 26 -6.59 -4.20 -1.12
C ILE A 26 -5.78 -5.10 -2.06
N ILE A 27 -4.74 -5.74 -1.54
CA ILE A 27 -3.90 -6.70 -2.27
C ILE A 27 -4.19 -8.10 -1.75
N ASP A 28 -4.92 -8.90 -2.53
CA ASP A 28 -5.39 -10.24 -2.17
C ASP A 28 -4.74 -11.36 -2.99
N LYS A 29 -3.76 -11.01 -3.82
CA LYS A 29 -2.96 -11.93 -4.64
C LYS A 29 -1.47 -11.62 -4.46
N THR A 30 -0.62 -12.64 -4.63
CA THR A 30 0.83 -12.44 -4.62
C THR A 30 1.21 -11.60 -5.83
N LEU A 31 1.80 -10.42 -5.62
CA LEU A 31 2.28 -9.53 -6.69
C LEU A 31 3.35 -8.57 -6.18
N TRP A 32 4.02 -7.87 -7.10
CA TRP A 32 4.91 -6.77 -6.79
C TRP A 32 4.29 -5.46 -7.23
N LEU A 33 4.14 -4.53 -6.29
CA LEU A 33 3.69 -3.17 -6.54
C LEU A 33 4.91 -2.25 -6.39
N VAL A 34 5.30 -1.58 -7.48
CA VAL A 34 6.57 -0.83 -7.57
C VAL A 34 6.29 0.58 -8.07
N GLY A 35 6.53 1.58 -7.23
CA GLY A 35 6.45 2.97 -7.63
C GLY A 35 7.64 3.41 -8.48
N GLU A 36 7.41 4.32 -9.41
CA GLU A 36 8.44 4.91 -10.26
C GLU A 36 9.47 5.70 -9.44
N ASP A 37 9.07 6.37 -8.36
CA ASP A 37 9.91 7.15 -7.47
C ASP A 37 9.27 7.20 -6.06
N SER A 38 10.05 6.90 -5.00
CA SER A 38 9.54 6.81 -3.62
C SER A 38 8.93 8.10 -3.12
N ASP A 39 9.41 9.23 -3.61
CA ASP A 39 9.03 10.55 -3.11
C ASP A 39 7.87 11.15 -3.91
N LYS A 40 7.53 10.54 -5.05
CA LYS A 40 6.54 11.07 -5.99
C LYS A 40 5.34 10.16 -6.20
N VAL A 41 5.38 8.92 -5.71
CA VAL A 41 4.21 8.04 -5.70
C VAL A 41 3.61 8.04 -4.31
N ILE A 42 2.56 8.83 -4.12
CA ILE A 42 1.88 9.03 -2.84
C ILE A 42 0.53 8.31 -2.87
N ILE A 43 0.29 7.41 -1.92
CA ILE A 43 -1.02 6.81 -1.69
C ILE A 43 -1.63 7.50 -0.48
N ASP A 44 -2.71 8.25 -0.68
CA ASP A 44 -3.42 9.01 0.35
C ASP A 44 -4.74 8.31 0.70
N GLY A 45 -4.79 7.69 1.88
CA GLY A 45 -5.98 6.99 2.38
C GLY A 45 -7.10 7.91 2.87
N GLY A 46 -6.95 9.24 2.72
CA GLY A 46 -8.01 10.21 3.00
C GLY A 46 -8.49 10.24 4.45
N GLY A 47 -7.66 9.79 5.40
CA GLY A 47 -8.00 9.74 6.81
C GLY A 47 -8.88 8.56 7.24
N GLN A 48 -9.02 7.53 6.39
CA GLN A 48 -9.76 6.32 6.74
C GLN A 48 -8.92 5.33 7.59
N ASP A 49 -9.59 4.32 8.16
CA ASP A 49 -8.99 3.33 9.08
C ASP A 49 -7.79 2.57 8.47
N PHE A 50 -7.70 2.47 7.15
CA PHE A 50 -6.61 1.82 6.44
C PHE A 50 -6.35 2.48 5.08
N THR A 51 -5.07 2.60 4.70
CA THR A 51 -4.64 3.01 3.36
C THR A 51 -4.32 1.80 2.49
N ILE A 52 -3.69 0.75 3.07
CA ILE A 52 -3.38 -0.50 2.36
C ILE A 52 -3.71 -1.70 3.25
N ILE A 53 -4.45 -2.66 2.69
CA ILE A 53 -4.69 -3.98 3.26
C ILE A 53 -4.01 -5.03 2.39
N VAL A 54 -3.14 -5.84 3.01
CA VAL A 54 -2.53 -7.00 2.33
C VAL A 54 -3.16 -8.28 2.89
N LYS A 55 -3.77 -9.10 2.02
CA LYS A 55 -4.44 -10.37 2.32
C LYS A 55 -3.72 -11.61 1.75
N ALA A 56 -2.63 -11.41 1.02
CA ALA A 56 -1.85 -12.47 0.37
C ALA A 56 -0.40 -12.54 0.87
N GLU A 57 0.22 -13.70 0.65
CA GLU A 57 1.63 -13.95 0.95
C GLU A 57 2.55 -13.45 -0.17
N ARG A 58 3.83 -13.20 0.17
CA ARG A 58 4.90 -12.81 -0.78
C ARG A 58 4.58 -11.54 -1.59
N VAL A 59 3.79 -10.63 -1.02
CA VAL A 59 3.53 -9.32 -1.62
C VAL A 59 4.71 -8.40 -1.36
N ILE A 60 5.18 -7.72 -2.40
CA ILE A 60 6.22 -6.70 -2.28
C ILE A 60 5.62 -5.36 -2.65
N ILE A 61 5.74 -4.38 -1.76
CA ILE A 61 5.36 -2.98 -2.02
C ILE A 61 6.62 -2.14 -1.79
N THR A 62 7.05 -1.40 -2.81
CA THR A 62 8.30 -0.62 -2.72
C THR A 62 8.23 0.65 -3.56
N ARG A 63 8.97 1.68 -3.14
CA ARG A 63 9.02 3.01 -3.77
C ARG A 63 7.68 3.75 -3.70
N PHE A 64 7.07 3.78 -2.51
CA PHE A 64 5.86 4.55 -2.25
C PHE A 64 6.00 5.38 -0.98
N THR A 65 5.35 6.54 -0.98
CA THR A 65 4.98 7.27 0.22
C THR A 65 3.52 6.92 0.55
N ILE A 66 3.26 6.41 1.75
CA ILE A 66 1.89 6.13 2.24
C ILE A 66 1.51 7.24 3.19
N MET A 67 0.40 7.92 2.87
CA MET A 67 -0.19 8.99 3.65
C MET A 67 -1.54 8.53 4.22
N GLY A 68 -1.75 8.83 5.49
CA GLY A 68 -3.02 8.66 6.20
C GLY A 68 -3.17 9.79 7.21
N GLU A 69 -4.30 9.89 7.92
CA GLU A 69 -4.44 10.93 8.93
C GLU A 69 -3.42 10.76 10.06
N SER A 70 -2.74 11.84 10.42
CA SER A 70 -1.99 11.98 11.66
C SER A 70 -2.84 12.73 12.69
N SER A 71 -3.89 12.09 13.21
CA SER A 71 -4.81 12.76 14.13
C SER A 71 -4.99 12.01 15.45
N LYS A 72 -3.94 12.08 16.30
CA LYS A 72 -3.97 12.54 17.71
C LYS A 72 -2.92 11.84 18.59
N ARG A 73 -2.13 12.66 19.28
CA ARG A 73 -1.41 12.28 20.51
C ARG A 73 -2.38 11.55 21.45
N GLY A 74 -2.16 10.27 21.68
CA GLY A 74 -2.96 9.47 22.60
C GLY A 74 -2.71 7.99 22.34
N ILE A 75 -2.30 7.28 23.39
CA ILE A 75 -1.84 5.89 23.42
C ILE A 75 -2.91 4.92 22.86
N ILE A 76 -3.03 4.79 21.53
CA ILE A 76 -3.56 3.64 20.77
C ILE A 76 -3.33 3.87 19.27
N GLY A 77 -2.51 3.01 18.65
CA GLY A 77 -1.96 3.19 17.30
C GLY A 77 -2.96 3.20 16.16
N ARG A 78 -3.55 4.37 15.86
CA ARG A 78 -4.13 4.69 14.55
C ARG A 78 -3.17 5.58 13.78
N GLY A 79 -2.01 5.04 13.44
CA GLY A 79 -1.02 5.70 12.58
C GLY A 79 -1.00 5.00 11.24
N VAL A 80 -1.17 5.77 10.14
CA VAL A 80 -1.00 5.36 8.74
C VAL A 80 -1.40 3.89 8.51
N GLY A 81 -2.72 3.63 8.47
CA GLY A 81 -3.28 2.29 8.60
C GLY A 81 -2.78 1.32 7.52
N LEU A 82 -1.66 0.67 7.79
CA LEU A 82 -1.14 -0.44 7.03
C LEU A 82 -1.53 -1.71 7.79
N LYS A 83 -2.51 -2.44 7.26
CA LYS A 83 -3.02 -3.66 7.89
C LYS A 83 -2.58 -4.89 7.12
N LEU A 84 -1.68 -5.68 7.73
CA LEU A 84 -1.25 -6.97 7.21
C LEU A 84 -2.17 -8.07 7.75
N HIS A 85 -2.89 -8.75 6.89
CA HIS A 85 -3.71 -9.91 7.24
C HIS A 85 -3.20 -11.12 6.45
N ARG A 86 -2.54 -12.08 7.12
CA ARG A 86 -1.94 -13.27 6.45
C ARG A 86 -0.82 -12.95 5.45
N ALA A 87 0.01 -11.97 5.77
CA ALA A 87 1.09 -11.47 4.91
C ALA A 87 2.44 -12.14 5.22
N ASN A 88 2.52 -13.47 5.19
CA ASN A 88 3.78 -14.18 5.42
C ASN A 88 4.79 -13.83 4.31
N ARG A 89 6.02 -13.48 4.72
CA ARG A 89 7.13 -13.08 3.82
C ARG A 89 6.84 -11.85 2.94
N SER A 90 5.81 -11.06 3.27
CA SER A 90 5.54 -9.80 2.57
C SER A 90 6.49 -8.71 3.06
N ARG A 91 7.00 -7.89 2.15
CA ARG A 91 7.99 -6.84 2.47
C ARG A 91 7.50 -5.49 1.97
N ILE A 92 7.49 -4.53 2.90
CA ILE A 92 7.21 -3.12 2.61
C ILE A 92 8.47 -2.35 2.92
N VAL A 93 9.08 -1.77 1.87
CA VAL A 93 10.31 -1.01 2.00
C VAL A 93 9.95 0.47 1.94
N LYS A 94 9.93 1.11 3.10
CA LYS A 94 9.92 2.57 3.22
C LYS A 94 11.37 3.05 3.15
N MET A 95 11.66 4.04 2.30
CA MET A 95 12.96 4.72 2.31
C MET A 95 12.96 5.80 3.39
#